data_AF-A0A1L8E5B5-F1
#
_entry.id   AF-A0A1L8E5B5-F1
#
_cell.length_a   1.000
_cell.length_b   1.000
_cell.length_c   1.000
_cell.angle_alpha   90.00
_cell.angle_beta   90.00
_cell.angle_gamma   90.00
#
_symmetry.space_group_name_H-M   'P 1'
#
loop_
_entity.id
_entity.type
_entity.pdbx_description
1 polymer ?
#
loop_
_entity_poly.entity_id
_entity_poly.type
_entity_poly.pdbx_seq_one_letter_code
_entity_poly.pdbx_strand_id
1 'polypeptide(L)'
;IWEHVLSAVMEIKISDLSSYRAVLVIPDIYNRAFLRELMTLLLCRMGFKSCFLVQDHVAATFGAGLGYACVVDVGDQKTSVSCVEDAISHPNTRVRLEYGGGDVTQTFYWLLQKCAFPYKSCKANQPQDAVLLKKLKEDFCHVNLDICGSEEKHFDAIQPGRMPGQRYTLQVGDEAIVAPLSLFHTELLNVTGTTKLAKTQIPWTKQSDAEDCFDAEYLKETSRRGAKEQLEQSAPEFLHSENPDEEIVVDEDKENNKQIEKEFVVPGGQIIGLDQAVLQSIERCPK
;
A
#
# COMPACT_ATOMS: atom_id res chain seq x y z
N ILE A 1 -12.08 2.22 17.06
CA ILE A 1 -11.63 0.84 16.73
C ILE A 1 -10.46 0.43 17.63
N TRP A 2 -9.30 1.11 17.59
CA TRP A 2 -8.14 0.72 18.40
C TRP A 2 -8.40 0.74 19.91
N GLU A 3 -9.05 1.77 20.46
CA GLU A 3 -9.44 1.79 21.88
C GLU A 3 -10.36 0.63 22.28
N HIS A 4 -11.27 0.21 21.37
CA HIS A 4 -12.14 -0.92 21.62
C HIS A 4 -11.34 -2.23 21.73
N VAL A 5 -10.35 -2.44 20.85
CA VAL A 5 -9.47 -3.62 20.92
C VAL A 5 -8.62 -3.58 22.19
N LEU A 6 -8.03 -2.42 22.52
CA LEU A 6 -7.21 -2.25 23.73
C LEU A 6 -8.01 -2.59 24.99
N SER A 7 -9.25 -2.10 25.09
CA SER A 7 -10.09 -2.33 26.27
C SER A 7 -10.75 -3.71 26.30
N ALA A 8 -11.34 -4.16 25.20
CA ALA A 8 -12.16 -5.37 25.17
C ALA A 8 -11.36 -6.66 24.95
N VAL A 9 -10.20 -6.58 24.30
CA VAL A 9 -9.38 -7.76 23.96
C VAL A 9 -8.09 -7.79 24.78
N MET A 10 -7.42 -6.65 24.94
CA MET A 10 -6.15 -6.57 25.66
C MET A 10 -6.31 -6.19 27.14
N GLU A 11 -7.53 -5.89 27.58
CA GLU A 11 -7.87 -5.52 28.96
C GLU A 11 -7.08 -4.29 29.49
N ILE A 12 -6.65 -3.41 28.59
CA ILE A 12 -5.93 -2.17 28.92
C ILE A 12 -6.95 -1.03 29.07
N LYS A 13 -6.95 -0.38 30.25
CA LYS A 13 -7.74 0.83 30.46
C LYS A 13 -7.16 1.98 29.65
N ILE A 14 -8.03 2.71 28.95
CA ILE A 14 -7.62 3.85 28.11
C ILE A 14 -6.96 4.97 28.93
N SER A 15 -7.34 5.12 30.20
CA SER A 15 -6.69 6.06 31.14
C SER A 15 -5.20 5.78 31.35
N ASP A 16 -4.78 4.54 31.17
CA ASP A 16 -3.44 4.09 31.53
C ASP A 16 -2.46 4.20 30.36
N LEU A 17 -2.93 4.60 29.16
CA LEU A 17 -2.11 4.70 27.94
C LEU A 17 -0.89 5.63 28.10
N SER A 18 -0.95 6.58 29.02
CA SER A 18 0.19 7.43 29.39
C SER A 18 1.40 6.66 29.96
N SER A 19 1.20 5.41 30.39
CA SER A 19 2.25 4.48 30.83
C SER A 19 2.76 3.59 29.70
N TYR A 20 2.08 3.54 28.56
CA TYR A 20 2.42 2.71 27.41
C TYR A 20 3.11 3.51 26.31
N ARG A 21 3.83 2.79 25.44
CA ARG A 21 4.42 3.31 24.21
C ARG A 21 3.82 2.56 23.03
N ALA A 22 3.57 3.26 21.93
CA ALA A 22 3.06 2.67 20.70
C ALA A 22 4.20 2.46 19.69
N VAL A 23 4.16 1.34 18.98
CA VAL A 23 4.93 1.15 17.74
C VAL A 23 3.90 1.01 16.63
N LEU A 24 3.82 2.00 15.75
CA LEU A 24 2.89 2.01 14.63
C LEU A 24 3.59 1.48 13.38
N VAL A 25 3.12 0.34 12.91
CA VAL A 25 3.54 -0.21 11.61
C VAL A 25 2.84 0.57 10.50
N ILE A 26 3.62 1.12 9.57
CA ILE A 26 3.14 1.96 8.47
C ILE A 26 3.49 1.33 7.11
N PRO A 27 2.76 1.63 6.04
CA PRO A 27 3.08 1.09 4.73
C PRO A 27 4.43 1.57 4.18
N ASP A 28 5.11 0.74 3.39
CA ASP A 28 6.37 1.04 2.69
C ASP A 28 6.32 2.34 1.86
N ILE A 29 5.21 2.53 1.13
CA ILE A 29 4.81 3.73 0.41
C ILE A 29 3.77 4.46 1.25
N TYR A 30 4.13 5.63 1.76
CA TYR A 30 3.31 6.39 2.70
C TYR A 30 3.09 7.82 2.23
N ASN A 31 2.02 8.42 2.78
CA ASN A 31 1.73 9.84 2.67
C ASN A 31 2.07 10.50 4.01
N ARG A 32 2.97 11.49 4.01
CA ARG A 32 3.45 12.15 5.23
C ARG A 32 2.31 12.81 6.03
N ALA A 33 1.33 13.40 5.36
CA ALA A 33 0.18 14.02 6.02
C ALA A 33 -0.64 12.99 6.81
N PHE A 34 -0.86 11.79 6.26
CA PHE A 34 -1.55 10.72 6.98
C PHE A 34 -0.75 10.23 8.19
N LEU A 35 0.59 10.12 8.07
CA LEU A 35 1.43 9.73 9.20
C LEU A 35 1.38 10.76 10.34
N ARG A 36 1.36 12.05 10.01
CA ARG A 36 1.19 13.14 10.98
C ARG A 36 -0.13 13.00 11.72
N GLU A 37 -1.25 12.85 11.01
CA GLU A 37 -2.56 12.66 11.65
C GLU A 37 -2.61 11.43 12.56
N LEU A 38 -1.98 10.33 12.15
CA LEU A 38 -1.87 9.11 12.97
C LEU A 38 -1.02 9.31 14.22
N MET A 39 0.08 10.07 14.12
CA MET A 39 0.90 10.44 15.27
C MET A 39 0.11 11.33 16.25
N THR A 40 -0.60 12.33 15.74
CA THR A 40 -1.49 13.19 16.55
C THR A 40 -2.58 12.37 17.23
N LEU A 41 -3.17 11.40 16.53
CA LEU A 41 -4.15 10.49 17.10
C LEU A 41 -3.56 9.69 18.27
N LEU A 42 -2.40 9.05 18.09
CA LEU A 42 -1.79 8.19 19.11
C LEU A 42 -1.28 8.97 20.32
N LEU A 43 -0.61 10.11 20.10
CA LEU A 43 0.01 10.88 21.18
C LEU A 43 -0.98 11.82 21.87
N CYS A 44 -1.72 12.61 21.09
CA CYS A 44 -2.53 13.71 21.65
C CYS A 44 -3.95 13.27 21.97
N ARG A 45 -4.58 12.40 21.15
CA ARG A 45 -5.97 12.00 21.36
C ARG A 45 -6.10 10.75 22.23
N MET A 46 -5.28 9.73 21.98
CA MET A 46 -5.28 8.49 22.76
C MET A 46 -4.40 8.58 24.02
N GLY A 47 -3.35 9.41 24.00
CA GLY A 47 -2.54 9.67 25.19
C GLY A 47 -1.40 8.67 25.43
N PHE A 48 -0.88 8.01 24.39
CA PHE A 48 0.36 7.22 24.54
C PHE A 48 1.54 8.11 24.93
N LYS A 49 2.46 7.58 25.75
CA LYS A 49 3.65 8.32 26.20
C LYS A 49 4.59 8.71 25.05
N SER A 50 4.74 7.80 24.10
CA SER A 50 5.57 7.97 22.92
C SER A 50 5.11 7.02 21.82
N CYS A 51 5.41 7.38 20.58
CA CYS A 51 5.10 6.56 19.40
C CYS A 51 6.34 6.47 18.50
N PHE A 52 6.59 5.28 17.95
CA PHE A 52 7.63 5.03 16.95
C PHE A 52 6.99 4.48 15.68
N LEU A 53 7.40 4.99 14.52
CA LEU A 53 6.93 4.51 13.21
C LEU A 53 7.91 3.48 12.66
N VAL A 54 7.41 2.37 12.15
CA VAL A 54 8.23 1.36 11.44
C VAL A 54 7.53 0.96 10.15
N GLN A 55 8.26 0.91 9.04
CA GLN A 55 7.70 0.45 7.77
C GLN A 55 7.39 -1.05 7.84
N ASP A 56 6.27 -1.47 7.28
CA ASP A 56 5.78 -2.86 7.27
C ASP A 56 6.81 -3.83 6.67
N HIS A 57 7.46 -3.48 5.57
CA HIS A 57 8.48 -4.34 4.96
C HIS A 57 9.74 -4.46 5.84
N VAL A 58 10.12 -3.40 6.56
CA VAL A 58 11.22 -3.44 7.54
C VAL A 58 10.83 -4.25 8.79
N ALA A 59 9.59 -4.09 9.26
CA ALA A 59 9.06 -4.92 10.34
C ALA A 59 9.01 -6.40 9.95
N ALA A 60 8.71 -6.71 8.68
CA ALA A 60 8.72 -8.07 8.15
C ALA A 60 10.12 -8.69 8.15
N THR A 61 11.17 -7.95 7.78
CA THR A 61 12.55 -8.46 7.85
C THR A 61 12.99 -8.72 9.29
N PHE A 62 12.60 -7.86 10.24
CA PHE A 62 12.80 -8.13 11.66
C PHE A 62 12.06 -9.36 12.14
N GLY A 63 10.79 -9.53 11.74
CA GLY A 63 10.00 -10.72 12.09
C GLY A 63 10.56 -12.02 11.51
N ALA A 64 11.21 -11.94 10.34
CA ALA A 64 11.85 -13.08 9.68
C ALA A 64 13.32 -13.31 10.13
N GLY A 65 13.94 -12.38 10.85
CA GLY A 65 15.35 -12.46 11.23
C GLY A 65 16.33 -12.31 10.07
N LEU A 66 15.95 -11.57 9.02
CA LEU A 66 16.75 -11.37 7.81
C LEU A 66 17.38 -9.96 7.82
N GLY A 67 18.69 -9.87 7.58
CA GLY A 67 19.40 -8.59 7.43
C GLY A 67 19.09 -7.87 6.11
N TYR A 68 18.77 -8.65 5.06
CA TYR A 68 18.36 -8.14 3.75
C TYR A 68 17.33 -9.09 3.11
N ALA A 69 16.36 -8.54 2.38
CA ALA A 69 15.36 -9.31 1.63
C ALA A 69 14.62 -8.44 0.59
N CYS A 70 14.13 -9.06 -0.48
CA CYS A 70 13.03 -8.48 -1.27
C CYS A 70 11.71 -8.94 -0.63
N VAL A 71 11.00 -8.01 0.00
CA VAL A 71 9.76 -8.29 0.72
C VAL A 71 8.58 -8.09 -0.23
N VAL A 72 7.72 -9.11 -0.30
CA VAL A 72 6.47 -9.11 -1.06
C VAL A 72 5.31 -9.27 -0.08
N ASP A 73 4.54 -8.22 0.13
CA ASP A 73 3.33 -8.22 0.98
C ASP A 73 2.08 -8.31 0.08
N VAL A 74 1.49 -9.50 -0.02
CA VAL A 74 0.24 -9.74 -0.74
C VAL A 74 -0.94 -9.62 0.23
N GLY A 75 -1.53 -8.43 0.29
CA GLY A 75 -2.69 -8.15 1.10
C GLY A 75 -4.02 -8.47 0.40
N ASP A 76 -5.12 -8.03 1.00
CA ASP A 76 -6.46 -8.20 0.42
C ASP A 76 -6.70 -7.24 -0.76
N GLN A 77 -6.41 -5.95 -0.59
CA GLN A 77 -6.71 -4.91 -1.59
C GLN A 77 -5.48 -4.39 -2.34
N LYS A 78 -4.29 -4.70 -1.84
CA LYS A 78 -3.03 -4.22 -2.39
C LYS A 78 -1.97 -5.31 -2.29
N THR A 79 -0.99 -5.23 -3.18
CA THR A 79 0.26 -5.96 -3.08
C THR A 79 1.40 -4.95 -3.09
N SER A 80 2.34 -5.03 -2.16
CA SER A 80 3.53 -4.16 -2.15
C SER A 80 4.80 -4.98 -2.25
N VAL A 81 5.79 -4.41 -2.94
CA VAL A 81 7.12 -4.99 -3.11
C VAL A 81 8.17 -3.93 -2.78
N SER A 82 9.15 -4.27 -1.95
CA SER A 82 10.36 -3.45 -1.79
C SER A 82 11.54 -4.27 -1.30
N CYS A 83 12.75 -3.83 -1.66
CA CYS A 83 13.99 -4.41 -1.16
C CYS A 83 14.41 -3.69 0.12
N VAL A 84 14.69 -4.47 1.15
CA VAL A 84 15.11 -4.03 2.48
C VAL A 84 16.51 -4.54 2.73
N GLU A 85 17.37 -3.68 3.25
CA GLU A 85 18.75 -3.98 3.65
C GLU A 85 19.10 -3.13 4.87
N ASP A 86 19.73 -3.73 5.89
CA ASP A 86 20.15 -3.04 7.12
C ASP A 86 19.04 -2.19 7.76
N ALA A 87 17.83 -2.75 7.81
CA ALA A 87 16.61 -2.11 8.31
C ALA A 87 16.14 -0.88 7.51
N ILE A 88 16.59 -0.72 6.28
CA ILE A 88 16.21 0.37 5.37
C ILE A 88 15.49 -0.22 4.16
N SER A 89 14.24 0.16 3.94
CA SER A 89 13.54 -0.10 2.66
C SER A 89 14.04 0.89 1.61
N HIS A 90 14.68 0.40 0.55
CA HIS A 90 15.28 1.25 -0.50
C HIS A 90 14.19 1.95 -1.32
N PRO A 91 14.11 3.31 -1.33
CA PRO A 91 13.00 4.04 -1.96
C PRO A 91 12.77 3.70 -3.44
N ASN A 92 13.85 3.51 -4.20
CA ASN A 92 13.79 3.20 -5.63
C ASN A 92 13.22 1.81 -5.94
N THR A 93 13.11 0.93 -4.93
CA THR A 93 12.61 -0.43 -5.09
C THR A 93 11.15 -0.59 -4.69
N ARG A 94 10.52 0.47 -4.16
CA ARG A 94 9.16 0.41 -3.62
C ARG A 94 8.12 0.52 -4.73
N VAL A 95 7.23 -0.47 -4.80
CA VAL A 95 6.03 -0.43 -5.66
C VAL A 95 4.82 -1.00 -4.93
N ARG A 96 3.67 -0.39 -5.16
CA ARG A 96 2.37 -0.86 -4.71
C ARG A 96 1.45 -1.08 -5.89
N LEU A 97 0.93 -2.29 -5.99
CA LEU A 97 -0.04 -2.72 -6.99
C LEU A 97 -1.43 -2.69 -6.34
N GLU A 98 -2.41 -2.11 -7.04
CA GLU A 98 -3.79 -1.97 -6.55
C GLU A 98 -4.63 -3.25 -6.69
N TYR A 99 -3.98 -4.41 -6.57
CA TYR A 99 -4.65 -5.69 -6.55
C TYR A 99 -4.10 -6.60 -5.44
N GLY A 100 -4.93 -7.53 -4.97
CA GLY A 100 -4.56 -8.50 -3.95
C GLY A 100 -5.55 -9.67 -3.86
N GLY A 101 -5.62 -10.29 -2.68
CA GLY A 101 -6.46 -11.46 -2.42
C GLY A 101 -7.97 -11.21 -2.58
N GLY A 102 -8.42 -9.97 -2.48
CA GLY A 102 -9.79 -9.54 -2.73
C GLY A 102 -10.14 -9.63 -4.22
N ASP A 103 -9.23 -9.23 -5.09
CA ASP A 103 -9.39 -9.37 -6.55
C ASP A 103 -9.37 -10.85 -6.96
N VAL A 104 -8.47 -11.65 -6.37
CA VAL A 104 -8.48 -13.11 -6.54
C VAL A 104 -9.82 -13.70 -6.11
N THR A 105 -10.42 -13.20 -5.03
CA THR A 105 -11.76 -13.63 -4.57
C THR A 105 -12.83 -13.33 -5.62
N GLN A 106 -12.79 -12.14 -6.24
CA GLN A 106 -13.75 -11.75 -7.28
C GLN A 106 -13.55 -12.53 -8.58
N THR A 107 -12.29 -12.73 -8.99
CA THR A 107 -11.96 -13.56 -10.16
C THR A 107 -12.43 -15.00 -9.94
N PHE A 108 -12.17 -15.58 -8.76
CA PHE A 108 -12.65 -16.92 -8.42
C PHE A 108 -14.17 -17.00 -8.45
N TYR A 109 -14.87 -16.04 -7.84
CA TYR A 109 -16.32 -15.98 -7.87
C TYR A 109 -16.86 -15.90 -9.31
N TRP A 110 -16.27 -15.05 -10.15
CA TRP A 110 -16.66 -14.92 -11.55
C TRP A 110 -16.48 -16.23 -12.33
N LEU A 111 -15.36 -16.94 -12.11
CA LEU A 111 -15.11 -18.25 -12.73
C LEU A 111 -16.15 -19.28 -12.25
N LEU A 112 -16.41 -19.36 -10.96
CA LEU A 112 -17.44 -20.26 -10.40
C LEU A 112 -18.81 -19.98 -11.01
N GLN A 113 -19.18 -18.72 -11.25
CA GLN A 113 -20.44 -18.37 -11.91
C GLN A 113 -20.53 -18.93 -13.33
N LYS A 114 -19.41 -19.01 -14.07
CA LYS A 114 -19.35 -19.68 -15.37
C LYS A 114 -19.49 -21.20 -15.26
N CYS A 115 -19.02 -21.78 -14.15
CA CYS A 115 -19.13 -23.20 -13.81
C CYS A 115 -20.41 -23.54 -13.00
N ALA A 116 -21.51 -22.81 -13.24
CA ALA A 116 -22.82 -23.06 -12.64
C ALA A 116 -22.92 -22.94 -11.10
N PHE A 117 -22.12 -22.06 -10.46
CA PHE A 117 -22.15 -21.79 -9.01
C PHE A 117 -23.57 -21.86 -8.39
N PRO A 118 -23.81 -22.72 -7.38
CA PRO A 118 -25.17 -23.11 -7.01
C PRO A 118 -25.91 -22.03 -6.19
N TYR A 119 -25.19 -21.13 -5.51
CA TYR A 119 -25.79 -20.07 -4.70
C TYR A 119 -26.13 -18.83 -5.58
N LYS A 120 -27.26 -18.91 -6.30
CA LYS A 120 -27.64 -17.92 -7.34
C LYS A 120 -27.96 -16.52 -6.83
N SER A 121 -28.33 -16.37 -5.56
CA SER A 121 -28.63 -15.06 -4.96
C SER A 121 -27.42 -14.40 -4.31
N CYS A 122 -26.22 -15.00 -4.43
CA CYS A 122 -24.98 -14.46 -3.88
C CYS A 122 -24.65 -13.09 -4.46
N LYS A 123 -24.38 -12.12 -3.59
CA LYS A 123 -23.98 -10.76 -3.98
C LYS A 123 -22.69 -10.37 -3.27
N ALA A 124 -21.61 -10.18 -4.03
CA ALA A 124 -20.31 -9.83 -3.47
C ALA A 124 -20.28 -8.50 -2.69
N ASN A 125 -21.25 -7.61 -2.91
CA ASN A 125 -21.38 -6.36 -2.15
C ASN A 125 -22.05 -6.54 -0.77
N GLN A 126 -22.64 -7.71 -0.48
CA GLN A 126 -23.23 -8.01 0.81
C GLN A 126 -22.16 -8.59 1.75
N PRO A 127 -22.00 -8.07 2.98
CA PRO A 127 -20.92 -8.50 3.88
C PRO A 127 -20.87 -9.99 4.18
N GLN A 128 -22.03 -10.63 4.38
CA GLN A 128 -22.12 -12.07 4.65
C GLN A 128 -21.62 -12.91 3.48
N ASP A 129 -22.02 -12.55 2.26
CA ASP A 129 -21.61 -13.23 1.03
C ASP A 129 -20.14 -12.92 0.73
N ALA A 130 -19.65 -11.70 0.98
CA ALA A 130 -18.24 -11.35 0.81
C ALA A 130 -17.32 -12.21 1.70
N VAL A 131 -17.71 -12.43 2.96
CA VAL A 131 -16.99 -13.33 3.89
C VAL A 131 -17.04 -14.78 3.38
N LEU A 132 -18.20 -15.24 2.89
CA LEU A 132 -18.32 -16.56 2.29
C LEU A 132 -17.40 -16.72 1.08
N LEU A 133 -17.44 -15.79 0.12
CA LEU A 133 -16.61 -15.85 -1.09
C LEU A 133 -15.12 -15.85 -0.76
N LYS A 134 -14.70 -15.02 0.22
CA LYS A 134 -13.33 -15.02 0.71
C LYS A 134 -12.95 -16.39 1.28
N LYS A 135 -13.83 -17.00 2.09
CA LYS A 135 -13.63 -18.34 2.63
C LYS A 135 -13.54 -19.40 1.52
N LEU A 136 -14.40 -19.35 0.51
CA LEU A 136 -14.34 -20.31 -0.61
C LEU A 136 -13.00 -20.22 -1.35
N LYS A 137 -12.49 -19.01 -1.58
CA LYS A 137 -11.14 -18.82 -2.15
C LYS A 137 -10.08 -19.45 -1.23
N GLU A 138 -10.11 -19.17 0.07
CA GLU A 138 -9.12 -19.68 1.04
C GLU A 138 -9.17 -21.21 1.18
N ASP A 139 -10.35 -21.81 1.07
CA ASP A 139 -10.55 -23.26 1.22
C ASP A 139 -10.26 -24.03 -0.08
N PHE A 140 -10.54 -23.45 -1.26
CA PHE A 140 -10.52 -24.18 -2.53
C PHE A 140 -9.37 -23.81 -3.47
N CYS A 141 -8.87 -22.57 -3.45
CA CYS A 141 -7.82 -22.17 -4.37
C CYS A 141 -6.45 -22.78 -4.00
N HIS A 142 -5.64 -23.07 -5.02
CA HIS A 142 -4.27 -23.56 -4.84
C HIS A 142 -3.38 -23.15 -6.01
N VAL A 143 -2.06 -23.26 -5.82
CA VAL A 143 -1.06 -23.17 -6.90
C VAL A 143 -0.27 -24.47 -7.07
N ASN A 144 -0.82 -25.58 -6.57
CA ASN A 144 -0.24 -26.90 -6.73
C ASN A 144 -0.60 -27.49 -8.10
N LEU A 145 0.42 -27.76 -8.93
CA LEU A 145 0.28 -28.32 -10.28
C LEU A 145 -0.03 -29.83 -10.29
N ASP A 146 0.16 -30.51 -9.15
CA ASP A 146 -0.12 -31.96 -9.04
C ASP A 146 -1.62 -32.23 -8.86
N ILE A 147 -2.39 -31.23 -8.44
CA ILE A 147 -3.85 -31.32 -8.32
C ILE A 147 -4.45 -31.13 -9.71
N CYS A 148 -5.16 -32.14 -10.20
CA CYS A 148 -5.74 -32.15 -11.53
C CYS A 148 -7.15 -32.77 -11.51
N GLY A 149 -8.00 -32.29 -12.42
CA GLY A 149 -9.39 -32.73 -12.53
C GLY A 149 -10.35 -31.91 -11.68
N SER A 150 -11.62 -32.33 -11.69
CA SER A 150 -12.67 -31.66 -10.92
C SER A 150 -12.95 -32.40 -9.62
N GLU A 151 -13.02 -31.66 -8.52
CA GLU A 151 -13.34 -32.16 -7.19
C GLU A 151 -14.71 -31.67 -6.73
N GLU A 152 -15.48 -32.57 -6.10
CA GLU A 152 -16.71 -32.17 -5.42
C GLU A 152 -16.37 -31.45 -4.12
N LYS A 153 -16.80 -30.19 -4.00
CA LYS A 153 -16.68 -29.38 -2.79
C LYS A 153 -18.06 -29.05 -2.24
N HIS A 154 -18.10 -28.62 -0.99
CA HIS A 154 -19.32 -28.21 -0.31
C HIS A 154 -19.10 -26.98 0.55
N PHE A 155 -20.13 -26.17 0.69
CA PHE A 155 -20.12 -25.01 1.59
C PHE A 155 -21.51 -24.75 2.14
N ASP A 156 -21.56 -24.11 3.30
CA ASP A 156 -22.81 -23.69 3.95
C ASP A 156 -22.99 -22.18 3.78
N ALA A 157 -24.18 -21.74 3.36
CA ALA A 157 -24.52 -20.33 3.25
C ALA A 157 -25.84 -20.03 3.96
N ILE A 158 -25.87 -18.92 4.69
CA ILE A 158 -27.08 -18.42 5.37
C ILE A 158 -27.64 -17.30 4.52
N GLN A 159 -28.82 -17.51 3.95
CA GLN A 159 -29.52 -16.47 3.20
C GLN A 159 -30.19 -15.48 4.17
N PRO A 160 -30.19 -14.17 3.87
CA PRO A 160 -30.96 -13.20 4.64
C PRO A 160 -32.43 -13.61 4.74
N GLY A 161 -32.92 -13.73 5.98
CA GLY A 161 -34.31 -14.11 6.24
C GLY A 161 -34.63 -15.60 6.10
N ARG A 162 -33.64 -16.48 5.87
CA ARG A 162 -33.82 -17.94 5.91
C ARG A 162 -32.92 -18.56 6.96
N MET A 163 -33.56 -19.19 7.94
CA MET A 163 -32.93 -20.05 8.94
C MET A 163 -33.61 -21.42 8.87
N PRO A 164 -32.88 -22.55 8.87
CA PRO A 164 -31.42 -22.69 9.01
C PRO A 164 -30.64 -22.38 7.72
N GLY A 165 -29.30 -22.32 7.82
CA GLY A 165 -28.41 -22.21 6.66
C GLY A 165 -28.55 -23.39 5.71
N GLN A 166 -28.31 -23.16 4.42
CA GLN A 166 -28.41 -24.16 3.36
C GLN A 166 -27.01 -24.64 2.95
N ARG A 167 -26.85 -25.96 2.84
CA ARG A 167 -25.64 -26.59 2.29
C ARG A 167 -25.73 -26.66 0.77
N TYR A 168 -24.65 -26.28 0.11
CA TYR A 168 -24.48 -26.32 -1.33
C TYR A 168 -23.34 -27.26 -1.70
N THR A 169 -23.50 -27.94 -2.83
CA THR A 169 -22.48 -28.78 -3.46
C THR A 169 -22.14 -28.20 -4.82
N LEU A 170 -20.85 -28.15 -5.16
CA LEU A 170 -20.36 -27.71 -6.46
C LEU A 170 -19.16 -28.54 -6.89
N GLN A 171 -18.99 -28.68 -8.20
CA GLN A 171 -17.79 -29.26 -8.78
C GLN A 171 -16.81 -28.13 -9.05
N VAL A 172 -15.62 -28.20 -8.44
CA VAL A 172 -14.55 -27.22 -8.62
C VAL A 172 -13.46 -27.84 -9.48
N GLY A 173 -13.10 -27.20 -10.59
CA GLY A 173 -12.02 -27.64 -11.48
C GLY A 173 -10.87 -26.63 -11.52
N ASP A 174 -10.38 -26.34 -12.72
CA ASP A 174 -9.22 -25.48 -12.97
C ASP A 174 -9.40 -24.04 -12.45
N GLU A 175 -10.62 -23.57 -12.18
CA GLU A 175 -10.84 -22.26 -11.59
C GLU A 175 -10.14 -22.07 -10.23
N ALA A 176 -9.91 -23.16 -9.48
CA ALA A 176 -9.20 -23.14 -8.21
C ALA A 176 -7.73 -22.71 -8.37
N ILE A 177 -7.10 -23.05 -9.50
CA ILE A 177 -5.72 -22.66 -9.81
C ILE A 177 -5.65 -21.40 -10.69
N VAL A 178 -6.58 -21.23 -11.62
CA VAL A 178 -6.61 -20.06 -12.51
C VAL A 178 -6.85 -18.76 -11.74
N ALA A 179 -7.71 -18.77 -10.71
CA ALA A 179 -7.98 -17.57 -9.93
C ALA A 179 -6.74 -16.96 -9.24
N PRO A 180 -5.94 -17.70 -8.44
CA PRO A 180 -4.72 -17.14 -7.82
C PRO A 180 -3.63 -16.80 -8.84
N LEU A 181 -3.59 -17.45 -10.00
CA LEU A 181 -2.68 -17.07 -11.09
C LEU A 181 -2.96 -15.69 -11.70
N SER A 182 -4.10 -15.07 -11.40
CA SER A 182 -4.42 -13.69 -11.80
C SER A 182 -3.43 -12.64 -11.26
N LEU A 183 -2.67 -12.95 -10.19
CA LEU A 183 -1.59 -12.09 -9.68
C LEU A 183 -0.40 -11.99 -10.64
N PHE A 184 -0.22 -12.98 -11.52
CA PHE A 184 0.83 -13.02 -12.55
C PHE A 184 0.25 -12.72 -13.94
N HIS A 185 -0.99 -13.14 -14.19
CA HIS A 185 -1.74 -12.87 -15.42
C HIS A 185 -2.84 -11.85 -15.18
N THR A 186 -2.44 -10.58 -15.14
CA THR A 186 -3.28 -9.44 -14.69
C THR A 186 -4.49 -9.17 -15.58
N GLU A 187 -4.54 -9.73 -16.79
CA GLU A 187 -5.72 -9.67 -17.67
C GLU A 187 -6.98 -10.29 -17.03
N LEU A 188 -6.80 -11.26 -16.13
CA LEU A 188 -7.89 -11.88 -15.37
C LEU A 188 -8.47 -10.94 -14.29
N LEU A 189 -7.73 -9.90 -13.90
CA LEU A 189 -8.17 -8.91 -12.91
C LEU A 189 -9.12 -7.88 -13.53
N ASN A 190 -9.23 -7.79 -14.86
CA ASN A 190 -10.14 -6.87 -15.56
C ASN A 190 -11.61 -7.05 -15.16
N VAL A 191 -11.98 -8.22 -14.59
CA VAL A 191 -13.30 -8.48 -14.00
C VAL A 191 -13.63 -7.51 -12.85
N THR A 192 -12.62 -7.01 -12.14
CA THR A 192 -12.76 -6.06 -11.02
C THR A 192 -12.64 -4.59 -11.46
N GLY A 193 -12.45 -4.34 -12.75
CA GLY A 193 -12.21 -3.02 -13.33
C GLY A 193 -10.82 -2.89 -13.96
N THR A 194 -10.70 -2.01 -14.94
CA THR A 194 -9.49 -1.83 -15.76
C THR A 194 -8.52 -0.77 -15.21
N THR A 195 -8.88 -0.06 -14.13
CA THR A 195 -8.14 1.09 -13.61
C THR A 195 -7.19 0.74 -12.47
N LYS A 196 -6.57 -0.44 -12.48
CA LYS A 196 -5.60 -0.80 -11.45
C LYS A 196 -4.26 -0.16 -11.80
N LEU A 197 -3.61 0.47 -10.84
CA LEU A 197 -2.35 1.17 -11.07
C LEU A 197 -1.21 0.57 -10.23
N ALA A 198 0.01 0.74 -10.74
CA ALA A 198 1.22 0.63 -9.95
C ALA A 198 1.56 2.03 -9.40
N LYS A 199 1.74 2.13 -8.09
CA LYS A 199 2.10 3.36 -7.38
C LYS A 199 3.50 3.24 -6.82
N THR A 200 4.27 4.32 -6.91
CA THR A 200 5.59 4.46 -6.30
C THR A 200 5.55 5.51 -5.20
N GLN A 201 6.62 5.60 -4.40
CA GLN A 201 6.72 6.65 -3.39
C GLN A 201 6.81 8.02 -4.05
N ILE A 202 5.84 8.88 -3.77
CA ILE A 202 5.91 10.30 -4.16
C ILE A 202 7.09 10.93 -3.39
N PRO A 203 8.04 11.60 -4.06
CA PRO A 203 9.15 12.29 -3.40
C PRO A 203 8.66 13.26 -2.32
N TRP A 204 9.43 13.43 -1.24
CA TRP A 204 9.04 14.33 -0.14
C TRP A 204 8.85 15.77 -0.62
N THR A 205 9.60 16.20 -1.65
CA THR A 205 9.56 17.54 -2.22
C THR A 205 8.23 17.87 -2.89
N LYS A 206 7.46 16.85 -3.27
CA LYS A 206 6.13 16.97 -3.88
C LYS A 206 4.99 16.74 -2.89
N GLN A 207 5.30 16.56 -1.61
CA GLN A 207 4.32 16.40 -0.53
C GLN A 207 4.42 17.62 0.39
N SER A 208 3.90 18.77 -0.05
CA SER A 208 3.95 19.98 0.76
C SER A 208 3.05 19.86 1.98
N ASP A 209 3.55 20.41 3.09
CA ASP A 209 2.84 20.46 4.37
C ASP A 209 2.92 21.86 4.96
N ALA A 210 1.77 22.54 5.02
CA ALA A 210 1.67 23.89 5.57
C ALA A 210 1.96 23.97 7.09
N GLU A 211 1.92 22.83 7.79
CA GLU A 211 2.25 22.75 9.22
C GLU A 211 3.72 22.38 9.49
N ASP A 212 4.48 22.00 8.45
CA ASP A 212 5.91 21.67 8.55
C ASP A 212 6.74 22.95 8.35
N CYS A 213 7.38 23.43 9.41
CA CYS A 213 8.22 24.63 9.33
C CYS A 213 9.51 24.42 8.52
N PHE A 214 9.86 23.17 8.21
CA PHE A 214 10.94 22.80 7.31
C PHE A 214 10.44 22.37 5.93
N ASP A 215 9.17 22.63 5.62
CA ASP A 215 8.62 22.34 4.29
C ASP A 215 9.40 23.09 3.20
N ALA A 216 9.72 22.39 2.12
CA ALA A 216 10.55 22.93 1.05
C ALA A 216 9.87 24.09 0.31
N GLU A 217 8.54 24.04 0.15
CA GLU A 217 7.77 25.10 -0.48
C GLU A 217 7.69 26.31 0.45
N TYR A 218 7.41 26.09 1.74
CA TYR A 218 7.44 27.13 2.76
C TYR A 218 8.79 27.86 2.82
N LEU A 219 9.89 27.10 2.93
CA LEU A 219 11.25 27.66 2.99
C LEU A 219 11.60 28.46 1.72
N LYS A 220 11.15 28.00 0.54
CA LYS A 220 11.32 28.72 -0.73
C LYS A 220 10.54 30.03 -0.73
N GLU A 221 9.31 30.05 -0.24
CA GLU A 221 8.48 31.26 -0.16
C GLU A 221 9.01 32.27 0.87
N THR A 222 9.37 31.83 2.08
CA THR A 222 9.84 32.74 3.14
C THR A 222 11.22 33.30 2.86
N SER A 223 12.10 32.53 2.23
CA SER A 223 13.43 33.03 1.83
C SER A 223 13.33 34.13 0.77
N ARG A 224 12.40 34.00 -0.18
CA ARG A 224 12.13 35.04 -1.20
C ARG A 224 11.55 36.32 -0.59
N ARG A 225 10.68 36.20 0.42
CA ARG A 225 10.12 37.37 1.13
C ARG A 225 11.18 38.11 1.96
N GLY A 226 12.04 37.38 2.67
CA GLY A 226 13.14 37.98 3.43
C GLY A 226 14.13 38.75 2.56
N ALA A 227 14.48 38.24 1.37
CA ALA A 227 15.32 38.94 0.42
C ALA A 227 14.65 40.22 -0.13
N LYS A 228 13.35 40.15 -0.42
CA LYS A 228 12.58 41.30 -0.93
C LYS A 228 12.43 42.42 0.11
N GLU A 229 12.20 42.07 1.37
CA GLU A 229 12.11 43.06 2.47
C GLU A 229 13.46 43.70 2.80
N GLN A 230 14.58 42.98 2.65
CA GLN A 230 15.92 43.56 2.78
C GLN A 230 16.25 44.55 1.65
N LEU A 231 15.85 44.24 0.41
CA LEU A 231 15.99 45.14 -0.74
C LEU A 231 15.13 46.42 -0.62
N GLU A 232 13.97 46.35 0.02
CA GLU A 232 13.08 47.50 0.22
C GLU A 232 13.51 48.42 1.39
N GLN A 233 14.31 47.92 2.36
CA GLN A 233 14.82 48.72 3.48
C GLN A 233 16.18 49.40 3.22
N SER A 234 16.86 49.08 2.11
CA SER A 234 18.15 49.66 1.73
C SER A 234 18.11 50.37 0.37
N ALA A 235 17.35 51.45 0.27
CA ALA A 235 17.50 52.40 -0.84
C ALA A 235 17.76 53.81 -0.31
N PRO A 236 18.89 54.41 -0.70
CA PRO A 236 18.78 55.58 -1.56
C PRO A 236 19.55 55.41 -2.88
N GLU A 237 19.09 56.16 -3.87
CA GLU A 237 19.49 56.23 -5.27
C GLU A 237 21.01 56.21 -5.49
N PHE A 238 21.51 55.31 -6.36
CA PHE A 238 22.27 55.61 -7.59
C PHE A 238 22.95 54.34 -8.19
N LEU A 239 22.74 54.18 -9.50
CA LEU A 239 23.54 53.48 -10.53
C LEU A 239 23.64 51.94 -10.57
N HIS A 240 23.60 51.50 -11.83
CA HIS A 240 23.58 50.15 -12.39
C HIS A 240 24.77 49.25 -12.05
N SER A 241 24.48 47.95 -12.20
CA SER A 241 25.35 46.78 -12.43
C SER A 241 26.00 46.16 -11.19
N GLU A 242 25.50 45.00 -10.76
CA GLU A 242 25.99 43.68 -11.18
C GLU A 242 24.96 42.61 -10.78
N ASN A 243 24.86 41.54 -11.58
CA ASN A 243 23.93 40.44 -11.40
C ASN A 243 24.06 39.79 -10.02
N PRO A 244 22.97 39.66 -9.23
CA PRO A 244 22.94 38.77 -8.07
C PRO A 244 22.37 37.41 -8.48
N ASP A 245 22.92 36.81 -9.54
CA ASP A 245 22.71 35.39 -9.87
C ASP A 245 23.87 34.58 -9.28
N GLU A 246 24.14 34.75 -7.98
CA GLU A 246 24.69 33.65 -7.20
C GLU A 246 23.49 32.95 -6.58
N GLU A 247 22.87 32.11 -7.42
CA GLU A 247 22.09 30.97 -6.96
C GLU A 247 22.82 30.33 -5.78
N ILE A 248 22.14 30.28 -4.64
CA ILE A 248 22.36 29.18 -3.71
C ILE A 248 22.04 27.93 -4.53
N VAL A 249 23.08 27.36 -5.13
CA VAL A 249 23.08 26.06 -5.77
C VAL A 249 22.71 25.05 -4.69
N VAL A 250 21.43 24.84 -4.50
CA VAL A 250 20.95 23.53 -4.11
C VAL A 250 21.19 22.69 -5.35
N ASP A 251 22.09 21.70 -5.26
CA ASP A 251 22.47 20.76 -6.32
C ASP A 251 21.28 19.89 -6.84
N GLU A 252 20.07 20.43 -6.99
CA GLU A 252 18.83 19.69 -7.27
C GLU A 252 18.63 19.39 -8.77
N ASP A 253 19.19 20.17 -9.69
CA ASP A 253 18.82 20.08 -11.11
C ASP A 253 19.57 19.00 -11.91
N LYS A 254 20.71 18.50 -11.41
CA LYS A 254 21.42 17.38 -12.07
C LYS A 254 20.99 15.99 -11.57
N GLU A 255 20.39 15.89 -10.39
CA GLU A 255 19.82 14.63 -9.88
C GLU A 255 18.40 14.39 -10.40
N ASN A 256 17.59 15.43 -10.57
CA ASN A 256 16.21 15.32 -11.03
C ASN A 256 16.07 14.68 -12.42
N ASN A 257 16.98 14.97 -13.36
CA ASN A 257 16.94 14.36 -14.70
C ASN A 257 17.34 12.86 -14.71
N LYS A 258 18.00 12.35 -13.67
CA LYS A 258 18.30 10.91 -13.53
C LYS A 258 17.18 10.13 -12.82
N GLN A 259 16.34 10.80 -12.04
CA GLN A 259 15.22 10.15 -11.33
C GLN A 259 14.05 9.80 -12.26
N ILE A 260 13.86 10.58 -13.34
CA ILE A 260 12.78 10.36 -14.31
C ILE A 260 12.97 9.04 -15.11
N GLU A 261 14.19 8.51 -15.20
CA GLU A 261 14.48 7.27 -15.94
C GLU A 261 14.16 5.96 -15.17
N LYS A 262 13.69 6.04 -13.90
CA LYS A 262 13.48 4.85 -13.04
C LYS A 262 12.04 4.64 -12.57
N GLU A 263 11.04 5.21 -13.23
CA GLU A 263 9.66 4.80 -12.97
C GLU A 263 9.51 3.29 -13.18
N PHE A 264 8.60 2.64 -12.44
CA PHE A 264 8.25 1.25 -12.70
C PHE A 264 7.70 1.17 -14.12
N VAL A 265 8.52 0.69 -15.05
CA VAL A 265 8.23 0.77 -16.48
C VAL A 265 7.14 -0.25 -16.76
N VAL A 266 6.04 0.26 -17.31
CA VAL A 266 5.02 -0.55 -17.95
C VAL A 266 5.04 -0.25 -19.44
N PRO A 267 5.18 -1.26 -20.32
CA PRO A 267 4.80 -1.09 -21.71
C PRO A 267 3.29 -0.77 -21.80
N GLY A 268 2.93 0.44 -22.23
CA GLY A 268 1.56 0.75 -22.67
C GLY A 268 0.49 0.97 -21.60
N GLY A 269 0.85 1.20 -20.32
CA GLY A 269 -0.12 1.53 -19.27
C GLY A 269 -0.98 0.36 -18.76
N GLN A 270 -0.60 -0.89 -19.08
CA GLN A 270 -1.19 -2.10 -18.51
C GLN A 270 -0.76 -2.36 -17.05
N ILE A 271 -1.47 -3.25 -16.37
CA ILE A 271 -1.18 -3.62 -14.99
C ILE A 271 -0.01 -4.62 -14.98
N ILE A 272 1.07 -4.35 -14.26
CA ILE A 272 2.21 -5.27 -14.16
C ILE A 272 1.88 -6.49 -13.29
N GLY A 273 2.34 -7.66 -13.72
CA GLY A 273 2.31 -8.89 -12.93
C GLY A 273 3.24 -8.81 -11.72
N LEU A 274 2.94 -9.60 -10.70
CA LEU A 274 3.70 -9.64 -9.45
C LEU A 274 5.15 -10.07 -9.68
N ASP A 275 5.38 -11.02 -10.59
CA ASP A 275 6.70 -11.48 -11.03
C ASP A 275 7.54 -10.33 -11.60
N GLN A 276 6.94 -9.53 -12.49
CA GLN A 276 7.60 -8.38 -13.08
C GLN A 276 7.92 -7.32 -12.03
N ALA A 277 7.00 -7.05 -11.10
CA ALA A 277 7.21 -6.11 -10.01
C ALA A 277 8.39 -6.53 -9.11
N VAL A 278 8.53 -7.82 -8.82
CA VAL A 278 9.64 -8.37 -8.03
C VAL A 278 10.97 -8.19 -8.76
N LEU A 279 11.06 -8.61 -10.03
CA LEU A 279 12.28 -8.46 -10.83
C LEU A 279 12.71 -6.99 -10.92
N GLN A 280 11.77 -6.12 -11.26
CA GLN A 280 11.98 -4.68 -11.35
C GLN A 280 12.44 -4.05 -10.03
N SER A 281 11.94 -4.53 -8.88
CA SER A 281 12.36 -4.02 -7.57
C SER A 281 13.81 -4.43 -7.26
N ILE A 282 14.19 -5.66 -7.57
CA ILE A 282 15.55 -6.18 -7.35
C ILE A 282 16.56 -5.46 -8.25
N GLU A 283 16.25 -5.27 -9.53
CA GLU A 283 17.12 -4.57 -10.49
C GLU A 283 17.39 -3.10 -10.11
N ARG A 284 16.51 -2.49 -9.30
CA ARG A 284 16.64 -1.11 -8.82
C ARG A 284 17.42 -0.98 -7.52
N CYS A 285 17.91 -2.08 -6.94
CA CYS A 285 18.80 -2.03 -5.78
C CYS A 285 20.08 -1.23 -6.08
N PRO A 286 20.63 -0.50 -5.10
CA PRO A 286 21.94 0.12 -5.26
C PRO A 286 23.00 -0.95 -5.56
N LYS A 287 23.97 -0.59 -6.41
CA LYS A 287 25.12 -1.45 -6.77
C LYS A 287 26.27 -1.27 -5.79
#